data_AF-A0A2Z2HWQ7-F1
#
_entry.id   AF-A0A2Z2HWQ7-F1
#
_cell.length_a   1.000
_cell.length_b   1.000
_cell.length_c   1.000
_cell.angle_alpha   90.00
_cell.angle_beta   90.00
_cell.angle_gamma   90.00
#
_symmetry.space_group_name_H-M   'P 1'
#
loop_
_entity.id
_entity.type
_entity.pdbx_description
1 polymer ?
#
loop_
_entity_poly.entity_id
_entity_poly.type
_entity_poly.pdbx_seq_one_letter_code
_entity_poly.pdbx_strand_id
1 'polypeptide(L)'
;MKVLVTDPIDDAGLDVLRDAGCAVETGYELEGEALLEAISDADGLIVRSGTEVTAEVLEAADELVIVGRAGIGVDNIDIDAATDEGVIVANAPEGNVRAAAEHTVAMTFAIARSIPQAHARLKDGEWAKSDYLGAELDSKTLGVVGLGRVGQEVAKKLDSLGMDVVAFDPYISEDRAARIGAELVDLEACLERADFLTIHTPLTPETEGMIAENELDLLEDGYLVNVGRGGIVDEDALAAKVEDGTVAGAALDVFAEEPLADDSPLLEHDEIVVTPHLGASTEAAQENVATSTADQVVAALEGEPVANALNAPSIDESAFPRVEPYIEIADTAGKVAAQLLEGRIEEIEVAYEGDIADEDTEFVTASALKGVFEPLEWQVNAVNAPQIAEDRGVDVTESKTRQAEDFQSLVSVTVRNGDDEVAVEGTLFAGDDPRIVRVDGYRVDAIPHGKMVVTRNTDEPGVIGLIGSVMGEYDVNIAGMFNARETHGGEALTVYNVDSQVPDAAKQELNEDDRIIRVDYITLNGH
;
A
#
# COMPACT_ATOMS: atom_id res chain seq x y z
N MET A 1 22.78 -0.87 3.54
CA MET A 1 21.51 -1.58 3.36
C MET A 1 21.74 -2.69 2.34
N LYS A 2 21.52 -3.93 2.75
CA LYS A 2 21.59 -5.17 1.99
C LYS A 2 20.22 -5.41 1.35
N VAL A 3 20.20 -5.74 0.07
CA VAL A 3 18.98 -6.15 -0.65
C VAL A 3 19.18 -7.56 -1.17
N LEU A 4 18.34 -8.50 -0.71
CA LEU A 4 18.32 -9.87 -1.17
C LEU A 4 17.37 -10.00 -2.37
N VAL A 5 17.81 -10.63 -3.44
CA VAL A 5 17.00 -10.91 -4.64
C VAL A 5 16.95 -12.42 -4.85
N THR A 6 15.80 -13.02 -4.58
CA THR A 6 15.63 -14.48 -4.59
C THR A 6 14.99 -15.01 -5.87
N ASP A 7 14.43 -14.13 -6.72
CA ASP A 7 13.95 -14.51 -8.05
C ASP A 7 14.64 -13.67 -9.14
N PRO A 8 14.95 -14.23 -10.33
CA PRO A 8 15.61 -13.49 -11.40
C PRO A 8 14.76 -12.31 -11.90
N ILE A 9 15.33 -11.10 -11.82
CA ILE A 9 14.83 -9.86 -12.43
C ILE A 9 15.81 -9.36 -13.48
N ASP A 10 15.37 -8.41 -14.31
CA ASP A 10 16.24 -7.78 -15.31
C ASP A 10 17.42 -7.03 -14.65
N ASP A 11 18.59 -7.04 -15.31
CA ASP A 11 19.80 -6.38 -14.82
C ASP A 11 19.59 -4.88 -14.56
N ALA A 12 18.68 -4.23 -15.31
CA ALA A 12 18.35 -2.82 -15.11
C ALA A 12 17.89 -2.52 -13.67
N GLY A 13 17.09 -3.40 -13.06
CA GLY A 13 16.66 -3.24 -11.66
C GLY A 13 17.80 -3.45 -10.66
N LEU A 14 18.69 -4.41 -10.94
CA LEU A 14 19.88 -4.63 -10.10
C LEU A 14 20.84 -3.42 -10.14
N ASP A 15 20.96 -2.78 -11.30
CA ASP A 15 21.80 -1.60 -11.47
C ASP A 15 21.24 -0.38 -10.72
N VAL A 16 19.91 -0.18 -10.72
CA VAL A 16 19.26 0.85 -9.88
C VAL A 16 19.64 0.70 -8.40
N LEU A 17 19.52 -0.50 -7.84
CA LEU A 17 19.89 -0.78 -6.45
C LEU A 17 21.37 -0.50 -6.17
N ARG A 18 22.26 -0.93 -7.07
CA ARG A 18 23.71 -0.73 -6.94
C ARG A 18 24.09 0.74 -7.03
N ASP A 19 23.45 1.50 -7.91
CA ASP A 19 23.68 2.94 -8.09
C ASP A 19 23.20 3.75 -6.88
N ALA A 20 22.14 3.29 -6.20
CA ALA A 20 21.69 3.80 -4.90
C ALA A 20 22.62 3.38 -3.72
N GLY A 21 23.66 2.57 -3.98
CA GLY A 21 24.61 2.15 -2.96
C GLY A 21 24.18 0.94 -2.12
N CYS A 22 23.13 0.23 -2.53
CA CYS A 22 22.71 -1.01 -1.87
C CYS A 22 23.69 -2.16 -2.13
N ALA A 23 23.90 -3.00 -1.12
CA ALA A 23 24.64 -4.25 -1.26
C ALA A 23 23.68 -5.33 -1.77
N VAL A 24 23.66 -5.54 -3.08
CA VAL A 24 22.75 -6.51 -3.73
C VAL A 24 23.33 -7.93 -3.65
N GLU A 25 22.58 -8.84 -3.03
CA GLU A 25 22.88 -10.27 -2.98
C GLU A 25 21.82 -11.05 -3.76
N THR A 26 22.24 -11.95 -4.65
CA THR A 26 21.33 -12.78 -5.45
C THR A 26 21.36 -14.23 -4.96
N GLY A 27 20.18 -14.82 -4.76
CA GLY A 27 20.01 -16.14 -4.18
C GLY A 27 18.87 -16.92 -4.81
N TYR A 28 18.96 -17.20 -6.11
CA TYR A 28 17.85 -17.74 -6.92
C TYR A 28 17.42 -19.18 -6.60
N GLU A 29 18.19 -19.89 -5.78
CA GLU A 29 17.92 -21.27 -5.38
C GLU A 29 17.79 -21.38 -3.84
N LEU A 30 17.60 -20.25 -3.15
CA LEU A 30 17.44 -20.23 -1.70
C LEU A 30 16.03 -20.68 -1.31
N GLU A 31 15.96 -21.75 -0.54
CA GLU A 31 14.71 -22.30 0.01
C GLU A 31 14.92 -22.73 1.46
N GLY A 32 13.83 -22.76 2.25
CA GLY A 32 13.82 -23.25 3.63
C GLY A 32 14.87 -22.56 4.52
N GLU A 33 15.64 -23.34 5.28
CA GLU A 33 16.66 -22.82 6.21
C GLU A 33 17.69 -21.91 5.54
N ALA A 34 18.03 -22.12 4.27
CA ALA A 34 19.00 -21.29 3.56
C ALA A 34 18.44 -19.90 3.23
N LEU A 35 17.14 -19.81 2.93
CA LEU A 35 16.43 -18.54 2.76
C LEU A 35 16.39 -17.78 4.08
N LEU A 36 16.04 -18.45 5.18
CA LEU A 36 15.97 -17.86 6.51
C LEU A 36 17.32 -17.31 6.98
N GLU A 37 18.43 -18.02 6.70
CA GLU A 37 19.76 -17.52 7.03
C GLU A 37 20.12 -16.27 6.20
N ALA A 38 19.82 -16.28 4.90
CA ALA A 38 20.18 -15.19 3.99
C ALA A 38 19.36 -13.91 4.19
N ILE A 39 18.10 -14.02 4.63
CA ILE A 39 17.20 -12.89 4.87
C ILE A 39 17.46 -12.21 6.21
N SER A 40 18.07 -12.91 7.18
CA SER A 40 18.21 -12.43 8.57
C SER A 40 18.97 -11.11 8.76
N ASP A 41 19.80 -10.71 7.79
CA ASP A 41 20.52 -9.44 7.79
C ASP A 41 20.18 -8.55 6.57
N ALA A 42 19.05 -8.83 5.90
CA ALA A 42 18.58 -8.05 4.75
C ALA A 42 17.68 -6.90 5.17
N ASP A 43 17.91 -5.71 4.61
CA ASP A 43 17.05 -4.54 4.79
C ASP A 43 15.90 -4.53 3.75
N GLY A 44 16.07 -5.22 2.62
CA GLY A 44 15.05 -5.33 1.58
C GLY A 44 15.09 -6.68 0.85
N LEU A 45 13.92 -7.15 0.41
CA LEU A 45 13.75 -8.39 -0.34
C LEU A 45 13.06 -8.13 -1.67
N ILE A 46 13.58 -8.68 -2.77
CA ILE A 46 12.90 -8.69 -4.06
C ILE A 46 12.59 -10.13 -4.47
N VAL A 47 11.30 -10.38 -4.74
CA VAL A 47 10.77 -11.67 -5.20
C VAL A 47 9.94 -11.52 -6.47
N ARG A 48 9.65 -12.63 -7.14
CA ARG A 48 8.67 -12.76 -8.22
C ARG A 48 7.55 -13.71 -7.78
N SER A 49 7.47 -14.89 -8.38
CA SER A 49 6.48 -15.92 -8.09
C SER A 49 7.11 -17.23 -7.62
N GLY A 50 8.44 -17.31 -7.59
CA GLY A 50 9.15 -18.53 -7.20
C GLY A 50 9.30 -18.64 -5.69
N THR A 51 9.64 -17.53 -5.03
CA THR A 51 9.85 -17.50 -3.58
C THR A 51 8.53 -17.25 -2.83
N GLU A 52 8.17 -18.12 -1.89
CA GLU A 52 7.08 -17.89 -0.92
C GLU A 52 7.60 -17.07 0.27
N VAL A 53 6.96 -15.93 0.54
CA VAL A 53 7.26 -15.03 1.66
C VAL A 53 6.21 -15.26 2.74
N THR A 54 6.47 -16.25 3.59
CA THR A 54 5.58 -16.64 4.70
C THR A 54 5.90 -15.85 5.97
N ALA A 55 5.04 -15.95 6.99
CA ALA A 55 5.32 -15.42 8.33
C ALA A 55 6.70 -15.85 8.87
N GLU A 56 7.12 -17.11 8.65
CA GLU A 56 8.44 -17.60 9.10
C GLU A 56 9.61 -16.87 8.43
N VAL A 57 9.46 -16.47 7.16
CA VAL A 57 10.47 -15.69 6.43
C VAL A 57 10.56 -14.26 6.97
N LEU A 58 9.42 -13.65 7.28
CA LEU A 58 9.31 -12.30 7.81
C LEU A 58 9.85 -12.21 9.25
N GLU A 59 9.46 -13.14 10.12
CA GLU A 59 9.93 -13.25 11.51
C GLU A 59 11.45 -13.49 11.61
N ALA A 60 12.08 -14.07 10.58
CA ALA A 60 13.51 -14.30 10.57
C ALA A 60 14.34 -13.04 10.23
N ALA A 61 13.69 -11.96 9.80
CA ALA A 61 14.32 -10.80 9.18
C ALA A 61 14.08 -9.50 9.98
N ASP A 62 14.73 -9.40 11.15
CA ASP A 62 14.53 -8.31 12.13
C ASP A 62 14.72 -6.88 11.56
N GLU A 63 15.52 -6.72 10.50
CA GLU A 63 15.87 -5.42 9.90
C GLU A 63 15.15 -5.18 8.56
N LEU A 64 14.24 -6.08 8.15
CA LEU A 64 13.58 -6.00 6.86
C LEU A 64 12.59 -4.83 6.82
N VAL A 65 12.78 -3.92 5.86
CA VAL A 65 11.93 -2.74 5.67
C VAL A 65 10.88 -2.97 4.60
N ILE A 66 11.22 -3.74 3.55
CA ILE A 66 10.37 -3.89 2.37
C ILE A 66 10.54 -5.24 1.67
N VAL A 67 9.40 -5.79 1.21
CA VAL A 67 9.31 -6.85 0.21
C VAL A 67 8.76 -6.26 -1.10
N GLY A 68 9.64 -6.13 -2.10
CA GLY A 68 9.30 -5.72 -3.45
C GLY A 68 8.95 -6.91 -4.32
N ARG A 69 7.67 -7.02 -4.73
CA ARG A 69 7.23 -8.01 -5.70
C ARG A 69 7.40 -7.47 -7.11
N ALA A 70 8.32 -8.08 -7.86
CA ALA A 70 8.50 -7.86 -9.30
C ALA A 70 7.37 -8.49 -10.13
N GLY A 71 6.18 -7.85 -10.07
CA GLY A 71 5.02 -8.11 -10.90
C GLY A 71 3.71 -7.57 -10.30
N ILE A 72 2.53 -8.01 -10.79
CA ILE A 72 1.20 -7.57 -10.29
C ILE A 72 0.72 -8.37 -9.07
N GLY A 73 0.51 -9.69 -9.22
CA GLY A 73 0.04 -10.55 -8.14
C GLY A 73 1.00 -10.62 -6.96
N VAL A 74 0.47 -10.84 -5.77
CA VAL A 74 1.22 -10.97 -4.51
C VAL A 74 0.79 -12.20 -3.75
N ASP A 75 0.27 -13.19 -4.48
CA ASP A 75 -0.33 -14.42 -3.96
C ASP A 75 0.67 -15.26 -3.14
N ASN A 76 1.98 -15.04 -3.36
CA ASN A 76 3.09 -15.68 -2.69
C ASN A 76 3.64 -14.89 -1.48
N ILE A 77 2.94 -13.86 -1.00
CA ILE A 77 3.36 -13.01 0.12
C ILE A 77 2.25 -12.96 1.16
N ASP A 78 2.58 -13.29 2.41
CA ASP A 78 1.70 -13.11 3.55
C ASP A 78 1.68 -11.63 3.96
N ILE A 79 0.70 -10.88 3.43
CA ILE A 79 0.59 -9.43 3.64
C ILE A 79 0.22 -9.11 5.09
N ASP A 80 -0.59 -9.94 5.72
CA ASP A 80 -1.02 -9.72 7.10
C ASP A 80 0.19 -9.88 8.03
N ALA A 81 0.97 -10.96 7.87
CA ALA A 81 2.21 -11.14 8.62
C ALA A 81 3.24 -10.03 8.33
N ALA A 82 3.34 -9.57 7.08
CA ALA A 82 4.24 -8.47 6.74
C ALA A 82 3.80 -7.17 7.44
N THR A 83 2.50 -6.93 7.53
CA THR A 83 1.93 -5.79 8.24
C THR A 83 2.22 -5.87 9.73
N ASP A 84 2.05 -7.04 10.35
CA ASP A 84 2.34 -7.22 11.78
C ASP A 84 3.81 -6.90 12.12
N GLU A 85 4.74 -7.38 11.29
CA GLU A 85 6.18 -7.10 11.41
C GLU A 85 6.57 -5.69 10.94
N GLY A 86 5.61 -4.89 10.43
CA GLY A 86 5.87 -3.53 9.95
C GLY A 86 6.65 -3.45 8.64
N VAL A 87 6.67 -4.53 7.86
CA VAL A 87 7.35 -4.63 6.57
C VAL A 87 6.44 -4.15 5.45
N ILE A 88 6.93 -3.23 4.61
CA ILE A 88 6.18 -2.74 3.45
C ILE A 88 6.11 -3.85 2.40
N VAL A 89 4.93 -4.13 1.85
CA VAL A 89 4.77 -4.97 0.66
C VAL A 89 4.40 -4.09 -0.52
N ALA A 90 5.19 -4.13 -1.59
CA ALA A 90 4.95 -3.32 -2.78
C ALA A 90 5.02 -4.15 -4.06
N ASN A 91 4.19 -3.83 -5.05
CA ASN A 91 4.19 -4.51 -6.34
C ASN A 91 4.58 -3.58 -7.52
N ALA A 92 4.71 -4.11 -8.72
CA ALA A 92 5.09 -3.34 -9.92
C ALA A 92 4.07 -3.58 -11.06
N PRO A 93 2.94 -2.84 -11.07
CA PRO A 93 1.82 -3.16 -11.93
C PRO A 93 1.93 -2.60 -13.36
N GLU A 94 2.58 -1.45 -13.58
CA GLU A 94 2.44 -0.67 -14.82
C GLU A 94 2.89 -1.41 -16.10
N GLY A 95 4.10 -2.00 -16.07
CA GLY A 95 4.64 -2.72 -17.23
C GLY A 95 3.83 -3.96 -17.59
N ASN A 96 3.35 -4.68 -16.59
CA ASN A 96 2.59 -5.90 -16.77
C ASN A 96 1.15 -5.65 -17.23
N VAL A 97 0.53 -4.53 -16.82
CA VAL A 97 -0.84 -4.21 -17.22
C VAL A 97 -0.95 -4.10 -18.75
N ARG A 98 -0.01 -3.40 -19.38
CA ARG A 98 0.00 -3.27 -20.85
C ARG A 98 0.28 -4.59 -21.54
N ALA A 99 1.31 -5.32 -21.10
CA ALA A 99 1.69 -6.59 -21.71
C ALA A 99 0.57 -7.62 -21.61
N ALA A 100 -0.06 -7.76 -20.43
CA ALA A 100 -1.16 -8.68 -20.21
C ALA A 100 -2.37 -8.30 -21.08
N ALA A 101 -2.72 -7.01 -21.17
CA ALA A 101 -3.81 -6.57 -22.03
C ALA A 101 -3.53 -6.83 -23.52
N GLU A 102 -2.30 -6.64 -23.98
CA GLU A 102 -1.90 -6.98 -25.36
C GLU A 102 -1.96 -8.49 -25.62
N HIS A 103 -1.54 -9.30 -24.64
CA HIS A 103 -1.62 -10.76 -24.72
C HIS A 103 -3.08 -11.24 -24.71
N THR A 104 -3.97 -10.67 -23.89
CA THR A 104 -5.41 -10.94 -23.94
C THR A 104 -5.98 -10.68 -25.33
N VAL A 105 -5.71 -9.51 -25.92
CA VAL A 105 -6.16 -9.19 -27.29
C VAL A 105 -5.58 -10.17 -28.31
N ALA A 106 -4.31 -10.55 -28.17
CA ALA A 106 -3.68 -11.55 -29.03
C ALA A 106 -4.36 -12.93 -28.91
N MET A 107 -4.68 -13.36 -27.69
CA MET A 107 -5.36 -14.61 -27.39
C MET A 107 -6.80 -14.62 -27.94
N THR A 108 -7.53 -13.50 -27.83
CA THR A 108 -8.85 -13.32 -28.47
C THR A 108 -8.76 -13.53 -30.00
N PHE A 109 -7.76 -12.94 -30.67
CA PHE A 109 -7.57 -13.16 -32.11
C PHE A 109 -7.09 -14.57 -32.45
N ALA A 110 -6.22 -15.14 -31.61
CA ALA A 110 -5.67 -16.47 -31.80
C ALA A 110 -6.79 -17.51 -31.87
N ILE A 111 -7.75 -17.42 -30.95
CA ILE A 111 -8.88 -18.32 -30.95
C ILE A 111 -9.92 -18.00 -32.01
N ALA A 112 -10.30 -16.74 -32.18
CA ALA A 112 -11.30 -16.33 -33.17
C ALA A 112 -10.93 -16.79 -34.59
N ARG A 113 -9.64 -16.97 -34.88
CA ARG A 113 -9.11 -17.26 -36.22
C ARG A 113 -8.34 -18.59 -36.31
N SER A 114 -8.35 -19.42 -35.27
CA SER A 114 -7.64 -20.70 -35.19
C SER A 114 -6.16 -20.58 -35.61
N ILE A 115 -5.48 -19.52 -35.15
CA ILE A 115 -4.13 -19.17 -35.62
C ILE A 115 -3.11 -20.29 -35.32
N PRO A 116 -3.02 -20.83 -34.09
CA PRO A 116 -2.05 -21.87 -33.76
C PRO A 116 -2.26 -23.15 -34.57
N GLN A 117 -3.51 -23.59 -34.70
CA GLN A 117 -3.90 -24.83 -35.39
C GLN A 117 -3.60 -24.72 -36.89
N ALA A 118 -4.00 -23.60 -37.52
CA ALA A 118 -3.72 -23.36 -38.93
C ALA A 118 -2.22 -23.22 -39.21
N HIS A 119 -1.45 -22.60 -38.29
CA HIS A 119 0.00 -22.53 -38.38
C HIS A 119 0.65 -23.92 -38.35
N ALA A 120 0.26 -24.76 -37.37
CA ALA A 120 0.81 -26.10 -37.21
C ALA A 120 0.58 -26.97 -38.46
N ARG A 121 -0.66 -27.02 -38.97
CA ARG A 121 -0.97 -27.78 -40.19
C ARG A 121 -0.16 -27.31 -41.40
N LEU A 122 0.04 -26.00 -41.55
CA LEU A 122 0.84 -25.46 -42.65
C LEU A 122 2.33 -25.80 -42.50
N LYS A 123 2.86 -25.82 -41.28
CA LYS A 123 4.24 -26.27 -40.97
C LYS A 123 4.45 -27.74 -41.31
N ASP A 124 3.40 -28.55 -41.17
CA ASP A 124 3.38 -29.97 -41.56
C ASP A 124 3.12 -30.18 -43.07
N GLY A 125 3.00 -29.09 -43.84
CA GLY A 125 2.85 -29.11 -45.29
C GLY A 125 1.42 -29.26 -45.78
N GLU A 126 0.43 -29.13 -44.89
CA GLU A 126 -0.98 -29.25 -45.22
C GLU A 126 -1.62 -27.88 -45.53
N TRP A 127 -2.38 -27.80 -46.64
CA TRP A 127 -3.11 -26.59 -47.03
C TRP A 127 -4.60 -26.71 -46.67
N ALA A 128 -4.91 -26.56 -45.39
CA ALA A 128 -6.25 -26.79 -44.83
C ALA A 128 -7.20 -25.57 -44.88
N LYS A 129 -7.11 -24.73 -45.93
CA LYS A 129 -7.88 -23.46 -46.01
C LYS A 129 -9.40 -23.66 -45.86
N SER A 130 -9.95 -24.76 -46.37
CA SER A 130 -11.39 -25.05 -46.35
C SER A 130 -11.92 -25.44 -44.97
N ASP A 131 -11.02 -25.82 -44.06
CA ASP A 131 -11.39 -26.46 -42.79
C ASP A 131 -11.60 -25.41 -41.69
N TYR A 132 -11.10 -24.18 -41.89
CA TYR A 132 -11.18 -23.09 -40.92
C TYR A 132 -12.17 -22.01 -41.35
N LEU A 133 -13.13 -21.73 -40.48
CA LEU A 133 -14.05 -20.59 -40.57
C LEU A 133 -13.97 -19.83 -39.24
N GLY A 134 -13.33 -18.67 -39.25
CA GLY A 134 -13.16 -17.85 -38.04
C GLY A 134 -14.29 -16.84 -37.82
N ALA A 135 -14.26 -16.19 -36.66
CA ALA A 135 -15.14 -15.10 -36.27
C ALA A 135 -14.50 -13.72 -36.54
N GLU A 136 -15.35 -12.75 -36.90
CA GLU A 136 -15.00 -11.33 -36.92
C GLU A 136 -15.42 -10.69 -35.58
N LEU A 137 -14.61 -9.78 -35.05
CA LEU A 137 -14.84 -9.11 -33.76
C LEU A 137 -15.71 -7.86 -33.90
N ASP A 138 -15.73 -7.21 -35.07
CA ASP A 138 -16.51 -5.98 -35.28
C ASP A 138 -18.01 -6.23 -35.04
N SER A 139 -18.65 -5.32 -34.30
CA SER A 139 -20.06 -5.41 -33.87
C SER A 139 -20.41 -6.62 -33.00
N LYS A 140 -19.41 -7.28 -32.39
CA LYS A 140 -19.60 -8.32 -31.38
C LYS A 140 -19.56 -7.74 -29.97
N THR A 141 -20.16 -8.44 -29.03
CA THR A 141 -20.16 -8.04 -27.62
C THR A 141 -18.95 -8.64 -26.90
N LEU A 142 -18.18 -7.79 -26.24
CA LEU A 142 -17.15 -8.19 -25.28
C LEU A 142 -17.73 -8.15 -23.86
N GLY A 143 -17.82 -9.31 -23.21
CA GLY A 143 -18.04 -9.41 -21.77
C GLY A 143 -16.72 -9.32 -21.01
N VAL A 144 -16.61 -8.41 -20.06
CA VAL A 144 -15.43 -8.24 -19.20
C VAL A 144 -15.80 -8.55 -17.75
N VAL A 145 -15.26 -9.62 -17.19
CA VAL A 145 -15.41 -9.98 -15.77
C VAL A 145 -14.20 -9.43 -15.02
N GLY A 146 -14.42 -8.38 -14.23
CA GLY A 146 -13.37 -7.62 -13.54
C GLY A 146 -12.88 -6.44 -14.38
N LEU A 147 -13.21 -5.21 -13.94
CA LEU A 147 -12.86 -3.97 -14.61
C LEU A 147 -11.72 -3.24 -13.88
N GLY A 148 -10.72 -4.01 -13.44
CA GLY A 148 -9.45 -3.52 -12.91
C GLY A 148 -8.53 -2.90 -13.97
N ARG A 149 -7.26 -2.62 -13.62
CA ARG A 149 -6.30 -1.95 -14.53
C ARG A 149 -6.15 -2.68 -15.89
N VAL A 150 -6.03 -4.01 -15.88
CA VAL A 150 -5.92 -4.83 -17.10
C VAL A 150 -7.23 -4.84 -17.88
N GLY A 151 -8.36 -5.13 -17.20
CA GLY A 151 -9.68 -5.17 -17.85
C GLY A 151 -10.06 -3.86 -18.53
N GLN A 152 -9.71 -2.71 -17.94
CA GLN A 152 -9.92 -1.40 -18.55
C GLN A 152 -9.10 -1.20 -19.84
N GLU A 153 -7.83 -1.62 -19.86
CA GLU A 153 -7.00 -1.53 -21.05
C GLU A 153 -7.45 -2.50 -22.15
N VAL A 154 -7.91 -3.71 -21.79
CA VAL A 154 -8.50 -4.67 -22.73
C VAL A 154 -9.79 -4.12 -23.33
N ALA A 155 -10.72 -3.65 -22.49
CA ALA A 155 -11.97 -3.03 -22.92
C ALA A 155 -11.73 -1.92 -23.93
N LYS A 156 -10.82 -0.99 -23.62
CA LYS A 156 -10.47 0.13 -24.51
C LYS A 156 -9.87 -0.32 -25.86
N LYS A 157 -9.00 -1.33 -25.85
CA LYS A 157 -8.36 -1.86 -27.07
C LYS A 157 -9.38 -2.56 -27.97
N LEU A 158 -10.28 -3.35 -27.39
CA LEU A 158 -11.29 -4.12 -28.14
C LEU A 158 -12.50 -3.25 -28.56
N ASP A 159 -12.89 -2.25 -27.77
CA ASP A 159 -13.84 -1.20 -28.18
C ASP A 159 -13.34 -0.46 -29.43
N SER A 160 -12.03 -0.15 -29.47
CA SER A 160 -11.39 0.46 -30.64
C SER A 160 -11.43 -0.41 -31.92
N LEU A 161 -11.74 -1.70 -31.79
CA LEU A 161 -11.95 -2.64 -32.89
C LEU A 161 -13.43 -2.78 -33.30
N GLY A 162 -14.34 -2.05 -32.65
CA GLY A 162 -15.77 -2.05 -32.95
C GLY A 162 -16.60 -3.02 -32.11
N MET A 163 -16.06 -3.54 -31.00
CA MET A 163 -16.82 -4.38 -30.07
C MET A 163 -17.66 -3.53 -29.12
N ASP A 164 -18.86 -3.99 -28.78
CA ASP A 164 -19.69 -3.40 -27.73
C ASP A 164 -19.27 -3.98 -26.37
N VAL A 165 -18.89 -3.14 -25.39
CA VAL A 165 -18.35 -3.62 -24.10
C VAL A 165 -19.42 -3.66 -23.02
N VAL A 166 -19.62 -4.83 -22.43
CA VAL A 166 -20.37 -5.05 -21.19
C VAL A 166 -19.41 -5.57 -20.11
N ALA A 167 -19.60 -5.14 -18.87
CA ALA A 167 -18.69 -5.49 -17.79
C ALA A 167 -19.42 -5.84 -16.50
N PHE A 168 -18.86 -6.78 -15.76
CA PHE A 168 -19.24 -7.09 -14.39
C PHE A 168 -18.06 -6.77 -13.46
N ASP A 169 -18.27 -5.86 -12.51
CA ASP A 169 -17.34 -5.58 -11.42
C ASP A 169 -18.13 -4.94 -10.25
N PRO A 170 -18.27 -5.63 -9.10
CA PRO A 170 -19.06 -5.14 -7.98
C PRO A 170 -18.39 -3.97 -7.23
N TYR A 171 -17.11 -3.67 -7.51
CA TYR A 171 -16.33 -2.65 -6.83
C TYR A 171 -16.17 -1.36 -7.64
N ILE A 172 -16.73 -1.29 -8.85
CA ILE A 172 -16.66 -0.11 -9.71
C ILE A 172 -18.02 0.63 -9.80
N SER A 173 -17.98 1.96 -9.87
CA SER A 173 -19.19 2.75 -10.09
C SER A 173 -19.58 2.80 -11.57
N GLU A 174 -20.89 2.89 -11.83
CA GLU A 174 -21.46 3.04 -13.18
C GLU A 174 -20.84 4.22 -13.95
N ASP A 175 -20.63 5.36 -13.28
CA ASP A 175 -20.00 6.55 -13.86
C ASP A 175 -18.57 6.28 -14.34
N ARG A 176 -17.82 5.43 -13.63
CA ARG A 176 -16.44 5.09 -13.99
C ARG A 176 -16.42 4.11 -15.17
N ALA A 177 -17.30 3.11 -15.18
CA ALA A 177 -17.44 2.19 -16.32
C ALA A 177 -17.84 2.94 -17.61
N ALA A 178 -18.81 3.85 -17.52
CA ALA A 178 -19.30 4.63 -18.67
C ALA A 178 -18.21 5.51 -19.30
N ARG A 179 -17.26 6.04 -18.51
CA ARG A 179 -16.12 6.82 -19.03
C ARG A 179 -15.16 6.00 -19.89
N ILE A 180 -15.17 4.68 -19.73
CA ILE A 180 -14.31 3.73 -20.45
C ILE A 180 -15.06 3.12 -21.65
N GLY A 181 -16.34 3.47 -21.82
CA GLY A 181 -17.19 2.93 -22.89
C GLY A 181 -17.83 1.59 -22.55
N ALA A 182 -17.77 1.15 -21.28
CA ALA A 182 -18.37 -0.10 -20.84
C ALA A 182 -19.73 0.11 -20.16
N GLU A 183 -20.70 -0.77 -20.45
CA GLU A 183 -21.96 -0.88 -19.73
C GLU A 183 -21.78 -1.83 -18.53
N LEU A 184 -21.98 -1.34 -17.31
CA LEU A 184 -21.91 -2.16 -16.11
C LEU A 184 -23.21 -2.97 -15.94
N VAL A 185 -23.09 -4.30 -15.81
CA VAL A 185 -24.19 -5.26 -15.66
C VAL A 185 -23.85 -6.29 -14.58
N ASP A 186 -24.83 -7.12 -14.19
CA ASP A 186 -24.54 -8.28 -13.34
C ASP A 186 -23.84 -9.40 -14.12
N LEU A 187 -23.31 -10.41 -13.40
CA LEU A 187 -22.52 -11.48 -13.99
C LEU A 187 -23.33 -12.30 -15.01
N GLU A 188 -24.58 -12.65 -14.67
CA GLU A 188 -25.48 -13.42 -15.54
C GLU A 188 -25.71 -12.67 -16.87
N ALA A 189 -26.09 -11.39 -16.82
CA ALA A 189 -26.27 -10.59 -18.02
C ALA A 189 -24.97 -10.35 -18.80
N CYS A 190 -23.81 -10.32 -18.13
CA CYS A 190 -22.51 -10.23 -18.79
C CYS A 190 -22.24 -11.49 -19.64
N LEU A 191 -22.45 -12.66 -19.04
CA LEU A 191 -22.24 -13.97 -19.69
C LEU A 191 -23.20 -14.17 -20.87
N GLU A 192 -24.50 -13.95 -20.67
CA GLU A 192 -25.54 -14.13 -21.70
C GLU A 192 -25.34 -13.26 -22.94
N ARG A 193 -24.69 -12.10 -22.79
CA ARG A 193 -24.50 -11.13 -23.88
C ARG A 193 -23.17 -11.32 -24.60
N ALA A 194 -22.19 -11.97 -23.98
CA ALA A 194 -20.82 -11.99 -24.46
C ALA A 194 -20.66 -12.93 -25.67
N ASP A 195 -20.23 -12.39 -26.82
CA ASP A 195 -19.68 -13.23 -27.90
C ASP A 195 -18.24 -13.65 -27.56
N PHE A 196 -17.53 -12.79 -26.83
CA PHE A 196 -16.22 -13.05 -26.25
C PHE A 196 -16.24 -12.62 -24.78
N LEU A 197 -15.90 -13.52 -23.88
CA LEU A 197 -15.77 -13.27 -22.45
C LEU A 197 -14.29 -13.19 -22.09
N THR A 198 -13.87 -12.18 -21.34
CA THR A 198 -12.51 -12.08 -20.80
C THR A 198 -12.53 -11.84 -19.29
N ILE A 199 -11.62 -12.52 -18.58
CA ILE A 199 -11.57 -12.54 -17.11
C ILE A 199 -10.32 -11.81 -16.61
N HIS A 200 -10.52 -10.84 -15.73
CA HIS A 200 -9.49 -9.98 -15.15
C HIS A 200 -9.74 -9.68 -13.66
N THR A 201 -10.29 -10.65 -12.93
CA THR A 201 -10.42 -10.60 -11.47
C THR A 201 -9.20 -11.20 -10.77
N PRO A 202 -8.88 -10.81 -9.53
CA PRO A 202 -7.95 -11.55 -8.68
C PRO A 202 -8.52 -12.93 -8.34
N LEU A 203 -7.67 -13.86 -7.90
CA LEU A 203 -8.10 -15.13 -7.32
C LEU A 203 -8.30 -14.93 -5.81
N THR A 204 -9.54 -15.11 -5.36
CA THR A 204 -9.96 -15.00 -3.96
C THR A 204 -10.95 -16.13 -3.67
N PRO A 205 -11.29 -16.41 -2.40
CA PRO A 205 -12.34 -17.39 -2.08
C PRO A 205 -13.69 -17.11 -2.75
N GLU A 206 -13.99 -15.85 -3.10
CA GLU A 206 -15.19 -15.46 -3.84
C GLU A 206 -15.10 -15.66 -5.36
N THR A 207 -13.89 -15.68 -5.93
CA THR A 207 -13.68 -15.79 -7.38
C THR A 207 -13.16 -17.15 -7.84
N GLU A 208 -12.68 -17.98 -6.91
CA GLU A 208 -12.31 -19.37 -7.16
C GLU A 208 -13.51 -20.17 -7.68
N GLY A 209 -13.36 -20.77 -8.86
CA GLY A 209 -14.43 -21.52 -9.53
C GLY A 209 -15.67 -20.69 -9.88
N MET A 210 -15.56 -19.35 -9.95
CA MET A 210 -16.67 -18.46 -10.28
C MET A 210 -17.29 -18.78 -11.65
N ILE A 211 -16.48 -19.22 -12.61
CA ILE A 211 -16.94 -19.62 -13.94
C ILE A 211 -16.90 -21.15 -14.02
N ALA A 212 -18.03 -21.79 -13.69
CA ALA A 212 -18.17 -23.24 -13.70
C ALA A 212 -19.25 -23.68 -14.70
N GLU A 213 -19.76 -24.91 -14.55
CA GLU A 213 -20.70 -25.52 -15.50
C GLU A 213 -21.91 -24.62 -15.84
N ASN A 214 -22.54 -24.00 -14.83
CA ASN A 214 -23.74 -23.18 -15.04
C ASN A 214 -23.41 -21.85 -15.75
N GLU A 215 -22.29 -21.22 -15.40
CA GLU A 215 -21.87 -19.96 -15.99
C GLU A 215 -21.40 -20.15 -17.44
N LEU A 216 -20.74 -21.28 -17.72
CA LEU A 216 -20.37 -21.68 -19.08
C LEU A 216 -21.60 -21.97 -19.95
N ASP A 217 -22.68 -22.50 -19.37
CA ASP A 217 -23.96 -22.67 -20.07
C ASP A 217 -24.61 -21.33 -20.46
N LEU A 218 -24.37 -20.26 -19.70
CA LEU A 218 -24.88 -18.92 -20.02
C LEU A 218 -24.11 -18.25 -21.16
N LEU A 219 -22.84 -18.60 -21.37
CA LEU A 219 -22.00 -18.02 -22.43
C LEU A 219 -22.41 -18.48 -23.84
N GLU A 220 -23.04 -19.67 -23.96
CA GLU A 220 -23.60 -20.31 -25.17
C GLU A 220 -23.13 -19.74 -26.54
N ASP A 221 -22.40 -20.54 -27.32
CA ASP A 221 -21.79 -20.16 -28.61
C ASP A 221 -20.70 -19.05 -28.53
N GLY A 222 -20.37 -18.57 -27.33
CA GLY A 222 -19.30 -17.59 -27.09
C GLY A 222 -17.90 -18.20 -26.96
N TYR A 223 -16.89 -17.32 -26.95
CA TYR A 223 -15.48 -17.68 -26.68
C TYR A 223 -15.04 -17.18 -25.32
N LEU A 224 -14.31 -17.99 -24.56
CA LEU A 224 -13.75 -17.61 -23.25
C LEU A 224 -12.26 -17.29 -23.37
N VAL A 225 -11.79 -16.22 -22.71
CA VAL A 225 -10.38 -15.85 -22.63
C VAL A 225 -10.00 -15.62 -21.17
N ASN A 226 -8.97 -16.32 -20.68
CA ASN A 226 -8.41 -16.08 -19.36
C ASN A 226 -6.89 -15.91 -19.42
N VAL A 227 -6.46 -14.66 -19.21
CA VAL A 227 -5.05 -14.25 -19.05
C VAL A 227 -4.85 -13.61 -17.67
N GLY A 228 -5.81 -13.80 -16.76
CA GLY A 228 -5.83 -13.18 -15.43
C GLY A 228 -5.18 -14.07 -14.37
N ARG A 229 -5.96 -15.00 -13.83
CA ARG A 229 -5.51 -16.00 -12.85
C ARG A 229 -6.11 -17.37 -13.14
N GLY A 230 -5.33 -18.42 -12.93
CA GLY A 230 -5.81 -19.79 -12.91
C GLY A 230 -6.77 -20.04 -11.75
N GLY A 231 -7.58 -21.08 -11.84
CA GLY A 231 -8.55 -21.44 -10.79
C GLY A 231 -9.84 -20.62 -10.74
N ILE A 232 -9.94 -19.50 -11.49
CA ILE A 232 -11.22 -18.76 -11.61
C ILE A 232 -12.23 -19.53 -12.49
N VAL A 233 -11.72 -20.21 -13.50
CA VAL A 233 -12.50 -21.06 -14.41
C VAL A 233 -12.31 -22.51 -13.99
N ASP A 234 -13.41 -23.26 -13.88
CA ASP A 234 -13.36 -24.72 -13.76
C ASP A 234 -12.87 -25.31 -15.09
N GLU A 235 -11.61 -25.75 -15.13
CA GLU A 235 -10.93 -26.22 -16.34
C GLU A 235 -11.54 -27.51 -16.91
N ASP A 236 -12.00 -28.41 -16.04
CA ASP A 236 -12.65 -29.65 -16.43
C ASP A 236 -14.03 -29.37 -17.04
N ALA A 237 -14.80 -28.47 -16.42
CA ALA A 237 -16.09 -28.05 -16.95
C ALA A 237 -15.92 -27.32 -18.30
N LEU A 238 -14.91 -26.47 -18.43
CA LEU A 238 -14.61 -25.77 -19.67
C LEU A 238 -14.28 -26.74 -20.81
N ALA A 239 -13.41 -27.72 -20.57
CA ALA A 239 -13.07 -28.74 -21.56
C ALA A 239 -14.32 -29.51 -22.02
N ALA A 240 -15.18 -29.92 -21.07
CA ALA A 240 -16.42 -30.62 -21.39
C ALA A 240 -17.41 -29.78 -22.22
N LYS A 241 -17.54 -28.47 -21.92
CA LYS A 241 -18.43 -27.55 -22.65
C LYS A 241 -17.89 -27.17 -24.03
N VAL A 242 -16.57 -27.26 -24.23
CA VAL A 242 -15.97 -27.14 -25.56
C VAL A 242 -16.17 -28.44 -26.35
N GLU A 243 -16.02 -29.61 -25.70
CA GLU A 243 -16.25 -30.92 -26.34
C GLU A 243 -17.70 -31.09 -26.82
N ASP A 244 -18.68 -30.68 -26.02
CA ASP A 244 -20.10 -30.79 -26.38
C ASP A 244 -20.59 -29.67 -27.33
N GLY A 245 -19.75 -28.64 -27.52
CA GLY A 245 -19.98 -27.52 -28.43
C GLY A 245 -20.85 -26.40 -27.85
N THR A 246 -21.16 -26.42 -26.54
CA THR A 246 -21.85 -25.32 -25.86
C THR A 246 -21.01 -24.04 -25.88
N VAL A 247 -19.69 -24.16 -25.69
CA VAL A 247 -18.72 -23.04 -25.79
C VAL A 247 -17.93 -23.20 -27.09
N ALA A 248 -17.87 -22.15 -27.91
CA ALA A 248 -17.25 -22.21 -29.24
C ALA A 248 -15.72 -22.40 -29.18
N GLY A 249 -15.10 -22.06 -28.06
CA GLY A 249 -13.71 -22.35 -27.74
C GLY A 249 -13.18 -21.49 -26.60
N ALA A 250 -11.97 -21.79 -26.13
CA ALA A 250 -11.32 -21.01 -25.08
C ALA A 250 -9.83 -20.70 -25.30
N ALA A 251 -9.35 -19.56 -24.82
CA ALA A 251 -7.95 -19.19 -24.85
C ALA A 251 -7.42 -18.93 -23.42
N LEU A 252 -6.50 -19.75 -22.95
CA LEU A 252 -6.00 -19.72 -21.58
C LEU A 252 -4.49 -19.48 -21.55
N ASP A 253 -4.04 -18.54 -20.72
CA ASP A 253 -2.62 -18.31 -20.45
C ASP A 253 -2.21 -18.75 -19.04
N VAL A 254 -3.17 -19.02 -18.16
CA VAL A 254 -2.99 -19.28 -16.73
C VAL A 254 -3.80 -20.50 -16.32
N PHE A 255 -3.29 -21.27 -15.36
CA PHE A 255 -3.88 -22.56 -14.95
C PHE A 255 -3.95 -22.69 -13.43
N ALA A 256 -4.90 -23.48 -12.92
CA ALA A 256 -5.08 -23.71 -11.48
C ALA A 256 -3.83 -24.33 -10.84
N GLU A 257 -3.16 -25.23 -11.58
CA GLU A 257 -1.86 -25.78 -11.23
C GLU A 257 -0.87 -25.50 -12.37
N GLU A 258 0.24 -24.84 -12.04
CA GLU A 258 1.33 -24.56 -12.99
C GLU A 258 2.62 -25.22 -12.52
N PRO A 259 3.32 -26.00 -13.36
CA PRO A 259 3.08 -26.22 -14.80
C PRO A 259 1.86 -27.08 -15.12
N LEU A 260 1.21 -26.80 -16.26
CA LEU A 260 0.07 -27.58 -16.74
C LEU A 260 0.45 -29.06 -16.97
N ALA A 261 -0.36 -29.97 -16.46
CA ALA A 261 -0.13 -31.41 -16.60
C ALA A 261 -0.23 -31.88 -18.07
N ASP A 262 0.62 -32.82 -18.45
CA ASP A 262 0.66 -33.40 -19.81
C ASP A 262 -0.66 -34.09 -20.23
N ASP A 263 -1.47 -34.51 -19.25
CA ASP A 263 -2.77 -35.17 -19.44
C ASP A 263 -3.97 -34.26 -19.13
N SER A 264 -3.76 -32.94 -19.08
CA SER A 264 -4.85 -31.97 -18.91
C SER A 264 -5.87 -32.09 -20.06
N PRO A 265 -7.19 -32.13 -19.77
CA PRO A 265 -8.22 -32.20 -20.81
C PRO A 265 -8.23 -30.97 -21.72
N LEU A 266 -7.73 -29.83 -21.25
CA LEU A 266 -7.57 -28.61 -22.05
C LEU A 266 -6.67 -28.83 -23.28
N LEU A 267 -5.75 -29.79 -23.23
CA LEU A 267 -4.82 -30.12 -24.32
C LEU A 267 -5.43 -31.07 -25.36
N GLU A 268 -6.61 -31.63 -25.11
CA GLU A 268 -7.26 -32.61 -26.00
C GLU A 268 -8.09 -31.96 -27.12
N HIS A 269 -8.39 -30.65 -27.01
CA HIS A 269 -9.31 -29.95 -27.91
C HIS A 269 -8.59 -28.87 -28.75
N ASP A 270 -8.73 -28.96 -30.07
CA ASP A 270 -8.16 -27.98 -31.01
C ASP A 270 -8.81 -26.60 -30.87
N GLU A 271 -10.01 -26.52 -30.32
CA GLU A 271 -10.75 -25.29 -30.01
C GLU A 271 -10.23 -24.57 -28.77
N ILE A 272 -9.29 -25.17 -28.02
CA ILE A 272 -8.66 -24.54 -26.87
C ILE A 272 -7.23 -24.13 -27.22
N VAL A 273 -6.93 -22.84 -27.07
CA VAL A 273 -5.58 -22.28 -27.26
C VAL A 273 -4.96 -22.05 -25.90
N VAL A 274 -3.81 -22.68 -25.66
CA VAL A 274 -3.06 -22.51 -24.40
C VAL A 274 -1.71 -21.84 -24.63
N THR A 275 -1.30 -20.99 -23.69
CA THR A 275 0.07 -20.45 -23.61
C THR A 275 0.62 -20.57 -22.18
N PRO A 276 1.94 -20.76 -21.99
CA PRO A 276 2.53 -21.03 -20.68
C PRO A 276 2.80 -19.73 -19.92
N HIS A 277 1.74 -19.04 -19.46
CA HIS A 277 1.83 -17.84 -18.60
C HIS A 277 2.72 -16.74 -19.18
N LEU A 278 2.42 -16.34 -20.42
CA LEU A 278 3.19 -15.37 -21.18
C LEU A 278 2.68 -13.93 -21.06
N GLY A 279 1.59 -13.66 -20.34
CA GLY A 279 0.96 -12.35 -20.26
C GLY A 279 1.91 -11.20 -19.89
N ALA A 280 2.91 -11.45 -19.04
CA ALA A 280 3.94 -10.48 -18.65
C ALA A 280 5.31 -10.70 -19.32
N SER A 281 5.42 -11.67 -20.24
CA SER A 281 6.69 -12.13 -20.81
C SER A 281 7.12 -11.29 -22.02
N THR A 282 7.35 -9.99 -21.80
CA THR A 282 7.89 -9.05 -22.80
C THR A 282 9.12 -8.33 -22.27
N GLU A 283 10.08 -8.00 -23.15
CA GLU A 283 11.30 -7.26 -22.78
C GLU A 283 10.98 -5.98 -21.99
N ALA A 284 10.06 -5.17 -22.53
CA ALA A 284 9.63 -3.93 -21.88
C ALA A 284 8.96 -4.16 -20.51
N ALA A 285 8.14 -5.22 -20.35
CA ALA A 285 7.53 -5.50 -19.06
C ALA A 285 8.58 -5.96 -18.03
N GLN A 286 9.50 -6.83 -18.42
CA GLN A 286 10.56 -7.32 -17.52
C GLN A 286 11.47 -6.18 -17.05
N GLU A 287 11.89 -5.29 -17.96
CA GLU A 287 12.72 -4.12 -17.62
C GLU A 287 11.96 -3.17 -16.68
N ASN A 288 10.74 -2.74 -17.04
CA ASN A 288 9.98 -1.78 -16.23
C ASN A 288 9.61 -2.33 -14.85
N VAL A 289 9.28 -3.62 -14.76
CA VAL A 289 8.99 -4.27 -13.47
C VAL A 289 10.23 -4.30 -12.60
N ALA A 290 11.38 -4.67 -13.17
CA ALA A 290 12.63 -4.73 -12.42
C ALA A 290 13.04 -3.34 -11.89
N THR A 291 13.01 -2.31 -12.73
CA THR A 291 13.36 -0.94 -12.32
C THR A 291 12.35 -0.38 -11.33
N SER A 292 11.04 -0.53 -11.58
CA SER A 292 10.00 -0.02 -10.68
C SER A 292 10.00 -0.70 -9.31
N THR A 293 10.27 -2.00 -9.24
CA THR A 293 10.44 -2.69 -7.94
C THR A 293 11.71 -2.20 -7.24
N ALA A 294 12.82 -2.02 -7.97
CA ALA A 294 14.06 -1.50 -7.40
C ALA A 294 13.90 -0.07 -6.86
N ASP A 295 13.27 0.84 -7.61
CA ASP A 295 13.01 2.21 -7.20
C ASP A 295 12.17 2.26 -5.91
N GLN A 296 11.15 1.40 -5.80
CA GLN A 296 10.33 1.29 -4.59
C GLN A 296 11.10 0.75 -3.38
N VAL A 297 12.01 -0.21 -3.60
CA VAL A 297 12.90 -0.69 -2.53
C VAL A 297 13.87 0.40 -2.08
N VAL A 298 14.45 1.16 -3.01
CA VAL A 298 15.31 2.30 -2.67
C VAL A 298 14.54 3.34 -1.87
N ALA A 299 13.35 3.73 -2.33
CA ALA A 299 12.50 4.71 -1.64
C ALA A 299 12.21 4.27 -0.19
N ALA A 300 11.79 3.02 0.02
CA ALA A 300 11.51 2.49 1.35
C ALA A 300 12.75 2.54 2.26
N LEU A 301 13.90 2.15 1.73
CA LEU A 301 15.18 2.15 2.44
C LEU A 301 15.68 3.56 2.78
N GLU A 302 15.30 4.57 1.99
CA GLU A 302 15.58 5.98 2.24
C GLU A 302 14.51 6.67 3.11
N GLY A 303 13.45 5.94 3.51
CA GLY A 303 12.32 6.48 4.26
C GLY A 303 11.37 7.35 3.43
N GLU A 304 11.46 7.26 2.10
CA GLU A 304 10.58 7.92 1.15
C GLU A 304 9.31 7.08 0.87
N PRO A 305 8.24 7.67 0.35
CA PRO A 305 7.01 6.95 0.08
C PRO A 305 7.15 5.90 -1.02
N VAL A 306 6.42 4.81 -0.84
CA VAL A 306 6.40 3.68 -1.77
C VAL A 306 5.14 3.74 -2.64
N ALA A 307 5.32 3.97 -3.94
CA ALA A 307 4.24 4.29 -4.86
C ALA A 307 3.14 3.22 -4.99
N ASN A 308 3.49 1.93 -4.94
CA ASN A 308 2.54 0.82 -5.01
C ASN A 308 2.61 -0.07 -3.77
N ALA A 309 2.74 0.54 -2.59
CA ALA A 309 2.54 -0.18 -1.34
C ALA A 309 1.12 -0.75 -1.25
N LEU A 310 1.00 -1.98 -0.77
CA LEU A 310 -0.26 -2.71 -0.66
C LEU A 310 -0.81 -2.70 0.77
N ASN A 311 0.07 -2.58 1.76
CA ASN A 311 -0.24 -2.60 3.19
C ASN A 311 0.19 -1.32 3.92
N ALA A 312 0.68 -0.33 3.20
CA ALA A 312 1.03 0.97 3.74
C ALA A 312 0.34 2.07 2.92
N PRO A 313 0.06 3.23 3.52
CA PRO A 313 -0.49 4.36 2.78
C PRO A 313 0.44 4.71 1.60
N SER A 314 -0.14 4.87 0.42
CA SER A 314 0.60 5.22 -0.80
C SER A 314 0.24 6.65 -1.19
N ILE A 315 1.24 7.42 -1.58
CA ILE A 315 1.06 8.81 -2.03
C ILE A 315 1.75 8.99 -3.37
N ASP A 316 1.09 9.73 -4.26
CA ASP A 316 1.67 10.11 -5.54
C ASP A 316 2.91 10.99 -5.32
N GLU A 317 3.99 10.71 -6.05
CA GLU A 317 5.26 11.44 -5.94
C GLU A 317 5.09 12.96 -6.15
N SER A 318 4.13 13.38 -6.98
CA SER A 318 3.82 14.81 -7.21
C SER A 318 2.96 15.45 -6.10
N ALA A 319 2.33 14.63 -5.25
CA ALA A 319 1.59 15.06 -4.08
C ALA A 319 2.45 15.06 -2.83
N PHE A 320 3.44 14.17 -2.73
CA PHE A 320 4.27 14.01 -1.54
C PHE A 320 4.89 15.31 -1.01
N PRO A 321 5.51 16.20 -1.82
CA PRO A 321 6.13 17.43 -1.31
C PRO A 321 5.14 18.39 -0.60
N ARG A 322 3.84 18.24 -0.84
CA ARG A 322 2.79 19.05 -0.18
C ARG A 322 2.38 18.48 1.17
N VAL A 323 2.59 17.19 1.38
CA VAL A 323 2.16 16.43 2.56
C VAL A 323 3.34 16.15 3.49
N GLU A 324 4.54 15.93 2.93
CA GLU A 324 5.79 15.61 3.61
C GLU A 324 6.04 16.44 4.88
N PRO A 325 5.93 17.79 4.85
CA PRO A 325 6.28 18.56 6.04
C PRO A 325 5.29 18.38 7.20
N TYR A 326 4.08 17.86 6.93
CA TYR A 326 3.08 17.58 7.95
C TYR A 326 3.24 16.20 8.59
N ILE A 327 3.98 15.29 7.95
CA ILE A 327 4.28 13.96 8.48
C ILE A 327 5.08 14.09 9.78
N GLU A 328 6.15 14.88 9.76
CA GLU A 328 6.99 15.12 10.95
C GLU A 328 6.21 15.85 12.06
N ILE A 329 5.33 16.78 11.68
CA ILE A 329 4.48 17.51 12.62
C ILE A 329 3.51 16.54 13.31
N ALA A 330 2.87 15.65 12.55
CA ALA A 330 1.92 14.69 13.08
C ALA A 330 2.58 13.65 13.99
N ASP A 331 3.73 13.10 13.58
CA ASP A 331 4.55 12.19 14.40
C ASP A 331 4.94 12.85 15.72
N THR A 332 5.46 14.09 15.66
CA THR A 332 5.84 14.84 16.84
C THR A 332 4.63 15.16 17.73
N ALA A 333 3.53 15.63 17.14
CA ALA A 333 2.32 15.96 17.89
C ALA A 333 1.78 14.73 18.63
N GLY A 334 1.78 13.57 17.98
CA GLY A 334 1.46 12.28 18.60
C GLY A 334 2.37 11.94 19.78
N LYS A 335 3.69 12.06 19.62
CA LYS A 335 4.68 11.82 20.70
C LYS A 335 4.47 12.72 21.90
N VAL A 336 4.22 14.01 21.66
CA VAL A 336 3.97 14.99 22.73
C VAL A 336 2.65 14.67 23.43
N ALA A 337 1.57 14.43 22.67
CA ALA A 337 0.25 14.17 23.21
C ALA A 337 0.24 12.91 24.09
N ALA A 338 0.84 11.82 23.61
CA ALA A 338 0.94 10.55 24.34
C ALA A 338 1.75 10.67 25.64
N GLN A 339 2.86 11.41 25.64
CA GLN A 339 3.70 11.61 26.84
C GLN A 339 3.06 12.55 27.88
N LEU A 340 2.11 13.39 27.46
CA LEU A 340 1.39 14.31 28.35
C LEU A 340 0.09 13.72 28.91
N LEU A 341 -0.54 12.77 28.22
CA LEU A 341 -1.75 12.13 28.71
C LEU A 341 -1.46 11.25 29.95
N GLU A 342 -2.37 11.28 30.93
CA GLU A 342 -2.31 10.35 32.06
C GLU A 342 -3.16 9.10 31.77
N GLY A 343 -2.57 7.93 32.01
CA GLY A 343 -3.25 6.65 31.87
C GLY A 343 -3.15 6.04 30.47
N ARG A 344 -4.17 5.25 30.09
CA ARG A 344 -4.15 4.49 28.82
C ARG A 344 -4.84 5.31 27.72
N ILE A 345 -4.34 5.22 26.50
CA ILE A 345 -4.99 5.84 25.36
C ILE A 345 -6.16 4.94 24.93
N GLU A 346 -7.36 5.51 24.88
CA GLU A 346 -8.59 4.84 24.43
C GLU A 346 -9.06 5.37 23.07
N GLU A 347 -8.81 6.65 22.79
CA GLU A 347 -9.18 7.29 21.52
C GLU A 347 -8.06 8.19 21.00
N ILE A 348 -7.90 8.25 19.69
CA ILE A 348 -7.01 9.16 18.97
C ILE A 348 -7.82 9.90 17.91
N GLU A 349 -7.71 11.23 17.87
CA GLU A 349 -8.28 12.06 16.82
C GLU A 349 -7.16 12.81 16.07
N VAL A 350 -7.16 12.70 14.75
CA VAL A 350 -6.30 13.48 13.86
C VAL A 350 -7.16 14.43 13.05
N ALA A 351 -6.99 15.73 13.29
CA ALA A 351 -7.78 16.77 12.64
C ALA A 351 -6.91 17.60 11.68
N TYR A 352 -7.44 17.81 10.47
CA TYR A 352 -6.82 18.53 9.38
C TYR A 352 -7.63 19.78 9.06
N GLU A 353 -7.02 20.96 9.19
CA GLU A 353 -7.67 22.23 8.85
C GLU A 353 -6.92 22.99 7.76
N GLY A 354 -7.65 23.70 6.89
CA GLY A 354 -7.07 24.55 5.84
C GLY A 354 -6.69 23.77 4.58
N ASP A 355 -5.61 24.18 3.91
CA ASP A 355 -5.21 23.63 2.60
C ASP A 355 -4.90 22.11 2.64
N ILE A 356 -4.29 21.61 3.72
CA ILE A 356 -4.02 20.18 3.90
C ILE A 356 -5.30 19.31 3.89
N ALA A 357 -6.45 19.87 4.22
CA ALA A 357 -7.72 19.15 4.22
C ALA A 357 -8.19 18.72 2.81
N ASP A 358 -7.62 19.29 1.74
CA ASP A 358 -7.89 18.88 0.35
C ASP A 358 -6.85 17.89 -0.20
N GLU A 359 -5.81 17.56 0.56
CA GLU A 359 -4.78 16.59 0.18
C GLU A 359 -5.11 15.17 0.71
N ASP A 360 -4.35 14.18 0.23
CA ASP A 360 -4.36 12.83 0.78
C ASP A 360 -3.56 12.81 2.09
N THR A 361 -4.22 12.43 3.18
CA THR A 361 -3.71 12.56 4.56
C THR A 361 -3.46 11.21 5.22
N GLU A 362 -3.67 10.11 4.51
CA GLU A 362 -3.56 8.77 5.08
C GLU A 362 -2.18 8.52 5.70
N PHE A 363 -1.12 8.95 5.00
CA PHE A 363 0.26 8.84 5.48
C PHE A 363 0.53 9.74 6.72
N VAL A 364 -0.13 10.91 6.79
CA VAL A 364 -0.02 11.82 7.94
C VAL A 364 -0.73 11.21 9.16
N THR A 365 -1.90 10.59 8.95
CA THR A 365 -2.66 9.90 10.00
C THR A 365 -1.86 8.73 10.53
N ALA A 366 -1.32 7.87 9.66
CA ALA A 366 -0.48 6.75 10.06
C ALA A 366 0.77 7.19 10.84
N SER A 367 1.38 8.32 10.44
CA SER A 367 2.52 8.91 11.15
C SER A 367 2.14 9.51 12.51
N ALA A 368 0.95 10.10 12.64
CA ALA A 368 0.42 10.51 13.93
C ALA A 368 0.25 9.32 14.89
N LEU A 369 -0.35 8.23 14.40
CA LEU A 369 -0.54 7.00 15.19
C LEU A 369 0.79 6.39 15.61
N LYS A 370 1.76 6.28 14.70
CA LYS A 370 3.14 5.90 15.02
C LYS A 370 3.69 6.77 16.15
N GLY A 371 3.59 8.09 16.02
CA GLY A 371 4.05 9.03 17.04
C GLY A 371 3.37 8.83 18.40
N VAL A 372 2.08 8.50 18.42
CA VAL A 372 1.33 8.21 19.66
C VAL A 372 1.81 6.90 20.32
N PHE A 373 2.09 5.86 19.53
CA PHE A 373 2.41 4.53 20.03
C PHE A 373 3.91 4.32 20.33
N GLU A 374 4.81 5.05 19.67
CA GLU A 374 6.27 4.91 19.86
C GLU A 374 6.70 5.14 21.34
N PRO A 375 6.20 6.17 22.06
CA PRO A 375 6.50 6.34 23.49
C PRO A 375 5.99 5.21 24.41
N LEU A 376 5.09 4.35 23.92
CA LEU A 376 4.57 3.20 24.66
C LEU A 376 5.47 1.96 24.54
N GLU A 377 6.63 2.10 23.88
CA GLU A 377 7.59 1.04 23.58
C GLU A 377 7.00 -0.11 22.75
N TRP A 378 6.02 0.20 21.89
CA TRP A 378 5.47 -0.76 20.93
C TRP A 378 6.35 -0.77 19.67
N GLN A 379 6.52 -1.94 19.04
CA GLN A 379 7.12 -2.02 17.71
C GLN A 379 6.11 -1.47 16.71
N VAL A 380 6.31 -0.20 16.34
CA VAL A 380 5.35 0.54 15.51
C VAL A 380 6.07 1.35 14.45
N ASN A 381 5.48 1.39 13.26
CA ASN A 381 5.83 2.29 12.17
C ASN A 381 4.56 2.73 11.42
N ALA A 382 4.71 3.49 10.34
CA ALA A 382 3.57 3.98 9.57
C ALA A 382 2.79 2.87 8.82
N VAL A 383 3.35 1.66 8.70
CA VAL A 383 2.68 0.51 8.07
C VAL A 383 1.70 -0.12 9.05
N ASN A 384 2.17 -0.45 10.26
CA ASN A 384 1.40 -1.25 11.21
C ASN A 384 0.63 -0.44 12.26
N ALA A 385 0.86 0.88 12.36
CA ALA A 385 0.19 1.72 13.34
C ALA A 385 -1.35 1.68 13.28
N PRO A 386 -2.00 1.71 12.09
CA PRO A 386 -3.46 1.58 12.01
C PRO A 386 -3.96 0.23 12.56
N GLN A 387 -3.30 -0.87 12.21
CA GLN A 387 -3.66 -2.22 12.65
C GLN A 387 -3.47 -2.37 14.17
N ILE A 388 -2.34 -1.87 14.69
CA ILE A 388 -2.07 -1.86 16.14
C ILE A 388 -3.17 -1.10 16.90
N ALA A 389 -3.68 0.00 16.36
CA ALA A 389 -4.79 0.73 16.99
C ALA A 389 -6.04 -0.16 17.11
N GLU A 390 -6.42 -0.86 16.03
CA GLU A 390 -7.56 -1.78 16.02
C GLU A 390 -7.38 -2.94 17.01
N ASP A 391 -6.23 -3.62 16.98
CA ASP A 391 -5.94 -4.78 17.84
C ASP A 391 -5.92 -4.42 19.33
N ARG A 392 -5.51 -3.19 19.65
CA ARG A 392 -5.47 -2.66 21.01
C ARG A 392 -6.80 -2.03 21.43
N GLY A 393 -7.79 -1.95 20.53
CA GLY A 393 -9.09 -1.37 20.77
C GLY A 393 -9.04 0.15 21.02
N VAL A 394 -8.16 0.84 20.30
CA VAL A 394 -8.04 2.30 20.31
C VAL A 394 -8.86 2.87 19.16
N ASP A 395 -9.87 3.68 19.47
CA ASP A 395 -10.73 4.28 18.45
C ASP A 395 -9.98 5.43 17.75
N VAL A 396 -9.83 5.34 16.42
CA VAL A 396 -9.17 6.37 15.60
C VAL A 396 -10.20 7.16 14.80
N THR A 397 -10.18 8.49 14.94
CA THR A 397 -11.05 9.41 14.19
C THR A 397 -10.22 10.37 13.35
N GLU A 398 -10.57 10.48 12.07
CA GLU A 398 -10.03 11.51 11.18
C GLU A 398 -11.09 12.59 10.90
N SER A 399 -10.69 13.86 10.97
CA SER A 399 -11.58 14.99 10.62
C SER A 399 -10.89 15.98 9.67
N LYS A 400 -11.65 16.48 8.68
CA LYS A 400 -11.16 17.45 7.67
C LYS A 400 -12.04 18.68 7.60
N THR A 401 -11.44 19.87 7.77
CA THR A 401 -12.13 21.16 7.72
C THR A 401 -11.41 22.14 6.79
N ARG A 402 -12.06 22.57 5.70
CA ARG A 402 -11.45 23.49 4.70
C ARG A 402 -11.15 24.91 5.18
N GLN A 403 -11.59 25.28 6.38
CA GLN A 403 -11.34 26.61 6.95
C GLN A 403 -10.42 26.44 8.15
N ALA A 404 -9.33 27.19 8.15
CA ALA A 404 -8.48 27.39 9.32
C ALA A 404 -8.58 28.86 9.74
N GLU A 405 -8.63 29.11 11.05
CA GLU A 405 -8.81 30.49 11.57
C GLU A 405 -7.51 31.29 11.54
N ASP A 406 -6.44 30.72 12.11
CA ASP A 406 -5.19 31.42 12.41
C ASP A 406 -4.03 31.07 11.45
N PHE A 407 -4.16 29.98 10.68
CA PHE A 407 -3.08 29.41 9.86
C PHE A 407 -3.58 28.98 8.48
N GLN A 408 -2.66 28.77 7.52
CA GLN A 408 -3.00 28.26 6.19
C GLN A 408 -3.34 26.76 6.23
N SER A 409 -2.68 26.01 7.11
CA SER A 409 -2.99 24.62 7.42
C SER A 409 -2.66 24.33 8.87
N LEU A 410 -3.42 23.44 9.49
CA LEU A 410 -3.22 23.02 10.87
C LEU A 410 -3.43 21.51 10.94
N VAL A 411 -2.53 20.82 11.65
CA VAL A 411 -2.68 19.41 12.01
C VAL A 411 -2.79 19.33 13.52
N SER A 412 -3.84 18.69 14.02
CA SER A 412 -4.05 18.46 15.43
C SER A 412 -4.06 16.96 15.71
N VAL A 413 -3.32 16.53 16.73
CA VAL A 413 -3.37 15.17 17.27
C VAL A 413 -3.89 15.25 18.69
N THR A 414 -5.03 14.60 18.94
CA THR A 414 -5.66 14.54 20.26
C THR A 414 -5.72 13.10 20.74
N VAL A 415 -5.28 12.86 21.97
CA VAL A 415 -5.37 11.55 22.63
C VAL A 415 -6.30 11.65 23.84
N ARG A 416 -7.13 10.64 24.07
CA ARG A 416 -8.14 10.64 25.15
C ARG A 416 -8.11 9.37 26.00
N ASN A 417 -8.48 9.55 27.27
CA ASN A 417 -8.69 8.50 28.27
C ASN A 417 -9.90 8.86 29.13
N GLY A 418 -11.10 8.37 28.79
CA GLY A 418 -12.34 8.80 29.45
C GLY A 418 -12.61 10.30 29.31
N ASP A 419 -12.58 11.03 30.42
CA ASP A 419 -12.82 12.49 30.46
C ASP A 419 -11.51 13.31 30.30
N ASP A 420 -10.34 12.67 30.35
CA ASP A 420 -9.04 13.32 30.21
C ASP A 420 -8.63 13.34 28.72
N GLU A 421 -8.24 14.51 28.22
CA GLU A 421 -7.75 14.68 26.85
C GLU A 421 -6.49 15.55 26.82
N VAL A 422 -5.64 15.31 25.82
CA VAL A 422 -4.53 16.19 25.46
C VAL A 422 -4.52 16.39 23.96
N ALA A 423 -4.56 17.65 23.53
CA ALA A 423 -4.45 18.03 22.12
C ALA A 423 -3.15 18.77 21.83
N VAL A 424 -2.46 18.41 20.74
CA VAL A 424 -1.25 19.08 20.26
C VAL A 424 -1.48 19.51 18.82
N GLU A 425 -1.32 20.80 18.55
CA GLU A 425 -1.55 21.40 17.24
C GLU A 425 -0.24 21.90 16.64
N GLY A 426 -0.01 21.58 15.36
CA GLY A 426 1.17 22.01 14.62
C GLY A 426 0.87 22.53 13.21
N THR A 427 1.78 23.35 12.72
CA THR A 427 1.68 24.02 11.41
C THR A 427 3.07 24.32 10.84
N LEU A 428 3.11 24.75 9.59
CA LEU A 428 4.33 25.20 8.91
C LEU A 428 4.37 26.72 8.85
N PHE A 429 5.41 27.30 9.44
CA PHE A 429 5.71 28.72 9.27
C PHE A 429 6.53 28.91 7.99
N ALA A 430 6.22 29.96 7.23
CA ALA A 430 6.89 30.29 5.96
C ALA A 430 6.91 29.15 4.90
N GLY A 431 6.18 28.05 5.12
CA GLY A 431 6.02 26.92 4.21
C GLY A 431 6.89 25.70 4.54
N ASP A 432 7.98 25.87 5.30
CA ASP A 432 9.01 24.84 5.51
C ASP A 432 9.55 24.77 6.95
N ASP A 433 9.04 25.58 7.88
CA ASP A 433 9.52 25.65 9.26
C ASP A 433 8.48 25.09 10.25
N PRO A 434 8.58 23.81 10.68
CA PRO A 434 7.57 23.18 11.52
C PRO A 434 7.50 23.81 12.92
N ARG A 435 6.26 24.01 13.40
CA ARG A 435 5.97 24.59 14.72
C ARG A 435 4.82 23.89 15.41
N ILE A 436 5.01 23.63 16.70
CA ILE A 436 3.90 23.33 17.60
C ILE A 436 3.35 24.66 18.10
N VAL A 437 2.09 24.93 17.75
CA VAL A 437 1.41 26.21 18.01
C VAL A 437 0.41 26.14 19.15
N ARG A 438 0.03 24.92 19.57
CA ARG A 438 -0.81 24.71 20.74
C ARG A 438 -0.47 23.39 21.43
N VAL A 439 -0.44 23.42 22.75
CA VAL A 439 -0.32 22.22 23.61
C VAL A 439 -1.39 22.34 24.69
N ASP A 440 -2.32 21.38 24.69
CA ASP A 440 -3.44 21.30 25.63
C ASP A 440 -4.24 22.61 25.77
N GLY A 441 -4.61 23.21 24.64
CA GLY A 441 -5.33 24.49 24.62
C GLY A 441 -4.45 25.74 24.78
N TYR A 442 -3.21 25.61 25.26
CA TYR A 442 -2.30 26.72 25.46
C TYR A 442 -1.54 27.08 24.17
N ARG A 443 -1.73 28.31 23.68
CA ARG A 443 -1.04 28.82 22.48
C ARG A 443 0.46 29.01 22.75
N VAL A 444 1.28 28.21 22.09
CA VAL A 444 2.74 28.24 22.14
C VAL A 444 3.33 28.52 20.75
N ASP A 445 4.65 28.69 20.67
CA ASP A 445 5.39 28.81 19.40
C ASP A 445 6.67 27.97 19.51
N ALA A 446 6.49 26.68 19.82
CA ALA A 446 7.59 25.79 20.15
C ALA A 446 8.16 25.12 18.90
N ILE A 447 9.49 25.07 18.83
CA ILE A 447 10.20 24.29 17.81
C ILE A 447 10.29 22.85 18.30
N PRO A 448 9.60 21.89 17.65
CA PRO A 448 9.61 20.49 18.08
C PRO A 448 10.97 19.85 17.76
N HIS A 449 11.88 19.81 18.72
CA HIS A 449 13.14 19.09 18.54
C HIS A 449 13.76 18.64 19.86
N GLY A 450 14.44 17.49 19.79
CA GLY A 450 15.32 17.00 20.85
C GLY A 450 14.57 16.69 22.15
N LYS A 451 14.98 17.37 23.22
CA LYS A 451 14.52 17.14 24.58
C LYS A 451 13.71 18.34 25.05
N MET A 452 12.49 18.07 25.49
CA MET A 452 11.55 19.10 25.90
C MET A 452 11.09 18.87 27.32
N VAL A 453 10.83 19.96 28.03
CA VAL A 453 10.18 19.95 29.34
C VAL A 453 8.90 20.75 29.23
N VAL A 454 7.77 20.14 29.55
CA VAL A 454 6.48 20.82 29.63
C VAL A 454 6.12 20.95 31.10
N THR A 455 5.97 22.18 31.58
CA THR A 455 5.58 22.46 32.97
C THR A 455 4.20 23.10 33.00
N ARG A 456 3.32 22.59 33.88
CA ARG A 456 2.11 23.29 34.31
C ARG A 456 2.36 23.90 35.68
N ASN A 457 2.01 25.17 35.85
CA ASN A 457 2.22 25.88 37.10
C ASN A 457 1.17 26.97 37.31
N THR A 458 1.05 27.44 38.54
CA THR A 458 0.29 28.66 38.86
C THR A 458 1.05 29.90 38.38
N ASP A 459 0.38 30.85 37.74
CA ASP A 459 0.97 32.12 37.22
C ASP A 459 1.28 33.07 38.39
N GLU A 460 2.35 32.78 39.12
CA GLU A 460 2.80 33.55 40.29
C GLU A 460 4.21 34.15 40.10
N PRO A 461 4.49 35.33 40.69
CA PRO A 461 5.83 35.91 40.66
C PRO A 461 6.91 34.95 41.18
N GLY A 462 7.94 34.74 40.35
CA GLY A 462 9.12 33.96 40.71
C GLY A 462 9.10 32.49 40.26
N VAL A 463 7.99 31.97 39.74
CA VAL A 463 7.92 30.56 39.28
C VAL A 463 8.85 30.28 38.10
N ILE A 464 8.84 31.12 37.07
CA ILE A 464 9.80 31.01 35.94
C ILE A 464 11.25 31.08 36.44
N GLY A 465 11.51 31.96 37.41
CA GLY A 465 12.84 32.10 38.00
C GLY A 465 13.28 30.87 38.79
N LEU A 466 12.35 30.22 39.50
CA LEU A 466 12.58 28.95 40.19
C LEU A 466 12.98 27.88 39.19
N ILE A 467 12.17 27.65 38.14
CA ILE A 467 12.43 26.61 37.14
C ILE A 467 13.81 26.81 36.51
N GLY A 468 14.10 28.04 36.05
CA GLY A 468 15.40 28.34 35.46
C GLY A 468 16.58 28.18 36.44
N SER A 469 16.38 28.47 37.72
CA SER A 469 17.41 28.29 38.74
C SER A 469 17.68 26.81 39.00
N VAL A 470 16.64 26.00 39.19
CA VAL A 470 16.77 24.56 39.39
C VAL A 470 17.45 23.92 38.17
N MET A 471 16.97 24.19 36.95
CA MET A 471 17.62 23.65 35.74
C MET A 471 19.12 24.00 35.68
N GLY A 472 19.48 25.25 35.99
CA GLY A 472 20.88 25.69 36.03
C GLY A 472 21.72 25.04 37.14
N GLU A 473 21.13 24.75 38.30
CA GLU A 473 21.82 24.05 39.41
C GLU A 473 22.19 22.61 39.05
N TYR A 474 21.38 21.97 38.20
CA TYR A 474 21.64 20.63 37.67
C TYR A 474 22.38 20.63 36.32
N ASP A 475 22.98 21.77 35.92
CA ASP A 475 23.76 21.93 34.68
C ASP A 475 22.94 21.63 33.40
N VAL A 476 21.63 21.93 33.42
CA VAL A 476 20.73 21.81 32.26
C VAL A 476 20.56 23.18 31.61
N ASN A 477 21.04 23.32 30.37
CA ASN A 477 20.83 24.54 29.59
C ASN A 477 19.43 24.58 28.95
N ILE A 478 18.80 25.75 29.00
CA ILE A 478 17.52 26.03 28.33
C ILE A 478 17.81 26.75 27.01
N ALA A 479 17.58 26.07 25.90
CA ALA A 479 17.78 26.58 24.54
C ALA A 479 16.59 27.41 24.04
N GLY A 480 15.38 27.09 24.51
CA GLY A 480 14.14 27.78 24.14
C GLY A 480 13.14 27.74 25.28
N MET A 481 12.27 28.77 25.36
CA MET A 481 11.23 28.87 26.36
C MET A 481 9.98 29.52 25.75
N PHE A 482 8.86 28.82 25.81
CA PHE A 482 7.59 29.23 25.24
C PHE A 482 6.52 29.15 26.32
N ASN A 483 6.21 30.30 26.93
CA ASN A 483 5.24 30.41 28.02
C ASN A 483 3.89 30.88 27.49
N ALA A 484 2.85 30.20 27.94
CA ALA A 484 1.46 30.48 27.64
C ALA A 484 0.63 30.52 28.92
N ARG A 485 -0.36 31.42 28.97
CA ARG A 485 -1.31 31.52 30.08
C ARG A 485 -2.68 31.91 29.55
N GLU A 486 -3.74 31.37 30.14
CA GLU A 486 -5.12 31.70 29.76
C GLU A 486 -5.60 32.99 30.43
N THR A 487 -5.35 33.12 31.74
CA THR A 487 -5.78 34.27 32.54
C THR A 487 -4.73 34.67 33.56
N HIS A 488 -4.69 35.96 33.92
CA HIS A 488 -3.73 36.46 34.91
C HIS A 488 -3.97 35.83 36.29
N GLY A 489 -2.95 35.16 36.84
CA GLY A 489 -3.03 34.46 38.12
C GLY A 489 -3.77 33.12 38.08
N GLY A 490 -4.06 32.60 36.89
CA GLY A 490 -4.55 31.23 36.67
C GLY A 490 -3.42 30.24 36.47
N GLU A 491 -3.67 29.20 35.68
CA GLU A 491 -2.63 28.25 35.26
C GLU A 491 -1.84 28.78 34.05
N ALA A 492 -0.58 28.36 33.99
CA ALA A 492 0.32 28.62 32.88
C ALA A 492 0.98 27.31 32.45
N LEU A 493 1.15 27.15 31.15
CA LEU A 493 1.91 26.08 30.53
C LEU A 493 3.19 26.68 29.93
N THR A 494 4.33 26.07 30.23
CA THR A 494 5.60 26.47 29.60
C THR A 494 6.26 25.27 28.97
N VAL A 495 6.66 25.44 27.71
CA VAL A 495 7.48 24.48 26.98
C VAL A 495 8.92 24.99 26.98
N TYR A 496 9.85 24.16 27.47
CA TYR A 496 11.28 24.44 27.45
C TYR A 496 11.98 23.44 26.53
N ASN A 497 12.82 23.93 25.62
CA ASN A 497 13.76 23.08 24.90
C ASN A 497 15.06 23.06 25.67
N VAL A 498 15.59 21.87 25.96
CA VAL A 498 16.78 21.69 26.78
C VAL A 498 17.86 20.91 26.04
N ASP A 499 19.13 21.24 26.30
CA ASP A 499 20.26 20.62 25.59
C ASP A 499 20.59 19.21 26.11
N SER A 500 20.16 18.88 27.32
CA SER A 500 20.52 17.65 28.02
C SER A 500 19.33 17.04 28.75
N GLN A 501 19.44 15.76 29.10
CA GLN A 501 18.42 15.08 29.89
C GLN A 501 18.28 15.74 31.26
N VAL A 502 17.05 16.03 31.67
CA VAL A 502 16.76 16.59 33.00
C VAL A 502 16.89 15.47 34.04
N PRO A 503 17.82 15.58 35.01
CA PRO A 503 17.97 14.57 36.06
C PRO A 503 16.69 14.45 36.90
N ASP A 504 16.36 13.24 37.35
CA ASP A 504 15.17 13.02 38.18
C ASP A 504 15.20 13.81 39.49
N ALA A 505 16.39 14.11 40.02
CA ALA A 505 16.56 14.99 41.17
C ALA A 505 16.06 16.43 40.90
N ALA A 506 16.30 16.97 39.71
CA ALA A 506 15.80 18.28 39.31
C ALA A 506 14.27 18.29 39.20
N LYS A 507 13.70 17.23 38.62
CA LYS A 507 12.23 17.06 38.54
C LYS A 507 11.61 16.97 39.93
N GLN A 508 12.23 16.21 40.82
CA GLN A 508 11.76 16.07 42.20
C GLN A 508 11.77 17.41 42.92
N GLU A 509 12.86 18.18 42.79
CA GLU A 509 12.97 19.50 43.41
C GLU A 509 11.93 20.50 42.88
N LEU A 510 11.63 20.47 41.59
CA LEU A 510 10.55 21.28 41.02
C LEU A 510 9.18 20.89 41.59
N ASN A 511 8.91 19.59 41.70
CA ASN A 511 7.65 19.06 42.23
C ASN A 511 7.49 19.27 43.76
N GLU A 512 8.53 19.70 44.48
CA GLU A 512 8.43 20.07 45.91
C GLU A 512 7.82 21.47 46.12
N ASP A 513 7.77 22.31 45.09
CA ASP A 513 7.14 23.63 45.16
C ASP A 513 5.65 23.54 44.80
N ASP A 514 4.77 23.88 45.74
CA ASP A 514 3.31 23.81 45.59
C ASP A 514 2.74 24.61 44.39
N ARG A 515 3.55 25.52 43.80
CA ARG A 515 3.15 26.29 42.61
C ARG A 515 3.32 25.51 41.32
N ILE A 516 4.14 24.46 41.33
CA ILE A 516 4.34 23.55 40.19
C ILE A 516 3.26 22.47 40.26
N ILE A 517 2.42 22.42 39.24
CA ILE A 517 1.31 21.47 39.13
C ILE A 517 1.84 20.16 38.53
N ARG A 518 2.64 20.26 37.47
CA ARG A 518 3.19 19.10 36.77
C ARG A 518 4.47 19.47 36.01
N VAL A 519 5.40 18.50 35.91
CA VAL A 519 6.62 18.58 35.10
C VAL A 519 6.74 17.31 34.28
N ASP A 520 6.52 17.43 32.98
CA ASP A 520 6.66 16.34 32.01
C ASP A 520 7.94 16.52 31.22
N TYR A 521 8.69 15.42 31.07
CA TYR A 521 9.88 15.39 30.25
C TYR A 521 9.57 14.57 29.00
N ILE A 522 9.68 15.24 27.86
CA ILE A 522 9.31 14.69 26.55
C ILE A 522 10.59 14.48 25.75
N THR A 523 10.74 13.29 25.20
CA THR A 523 11.80 12.99 24.23
C THR A 523 11.17 12.78 22.87
N LEU A 524 11.63 13.53 21.87
CA LEU A 524 11.09 13.46 20.50
C LEU A 524 11.95 12.60 19.57
N ASN A 525 13.27 12.63 19.77
CA ASN A 525 14.24 11.87 18.99
C ASN A 525 15.17 11.09 19.93
N GLY A 526 15.29 9.78 19.70
CA GLY A 526 16.19 8.90 20.44
C GLY A 526 17.64 9.03 19.96
N HIS A 527 18.35 10.09 20.33
CA HIS A 527 19.83 10.12 20.36
C HIS A 527 20.36 11.10 21.43
#